data_AF-A0A913X9V0-F1
#
_entry.id   AF-A0A913X9V0-F1
#
_cell.length_a   1.000
_cell.length_b   1.000
_cell.length_c   1.000
_cell.angle_alpha   90.00
_cell.angle_beta   90.00
_cell.angle_gamma   90.00
#
_symmetry.space_group_name_H-M   'P 1'
#
loop_
_entity.id
_entity.type
_entity.pdbx_description
1 polymer ?
#
loop_
_entity_poly.entity_id
_entity_poly.type
_entity_poly.pdbx_seq_one_letter_code
_entity_poly.pdbx_strand_id
1 'polypeptide(L)'
;MEVMGLVIGKKHSNLRRIEKETGTKIEVENNKIYVSGGPQDTKNAIKELKNSAYYGIYKKRIKSRFSCDTYNFVDGSGRKCEFRLVPVECPRQEWHQDKEYFKIERVDEEDQMLDTRSSDRL
;
A
#
# COMPACT_ATOMS: atom_id res chain seq x y z
N MET A 1 2.84 10.96 -17.24
CA MET A 1 2.78 9.55 -17.66
C MET A 1 1.40 9.03 -17.29
N GLU A 2 0.57 8.77 -18.28
CA GLU A 2 -0.80 8.32 -18.07
C GLU A 2 -0.82 6.88 -17.54
N VAL A 3 -1.71 6.60 -16.58
CA VAL A 3 -1.88 5.29 -15.93
C VAL A 3 -2.10 4.19 -16.95
N MET A 4 -2.77 4.50 -18.07
CA MET A 4 -3.07 3.55 -19.14
C MET A 4 -1.80 2.92 -19.74
N GLY A 5 -0.72 3.68 -19.93
CA GLY A 5 0.54 3.14 -20.46
C GLY A 5 1.17 2.08 -19.54
N LEU A 6 0.91 2.14 -18.22
CA LEU A 6 1.38 1.17 -17.25
C LEU A 6 0.54 -0.12 -17.29
N VAL A 7 -0.77 0.02 -17.51
CA VAL A 7 -1.68 -1.11 -17.69
C VAL A 7 -1.38 -1.85 -18.99
N ILE A 8 -1.15 -1.13 -20.09
CA ILE A 8 -0.83 -1.72 -21.40
C ILE A 8 0.52 -2.45 -21.38
N GLY A 9 1.52 -1.85 -20.72
CA GLY A 9 2.89 -2.36 -20.72
C GLY A 9 3.63 -2.10 -22.03
N LYS A 10 4.94 -2.34 -22.04
CA LYS A 10 5.77 -2.11 -23.24
C LYS A 10 5.32 -3.06 -24.35
N LYS A 11 5.03 -2.52 -25.54
CA LYS A 11 4.55 -3.30 -26.69
C LYS A 11 3.36 -4.22 -26.35
N HIS A 12 2.44 -3.75 -25.50
CA HIS A 12 1.26 -4.50 -25.05
C HIS A 12 1.58 -5.77 -24.25
N SER A 13 2.77 -5.86 -23.65
CA SER A 13 3.21 -7.06 -22.93
C SER A 13 2.27 -7.47 -21.79
N ASN A 14 1.74 -6.49 -21.05
CA ASN A 14 0.86 -6.79 -19.92
C ASN A 14 -0.50 -7.27 -20.40
N LEU A 15 -1.08 -6.64 -21.43
CA LEU A 15 -2.37 -7.08 -21.98
C LEU A 15 -2.26 -8.50 -22.54
N ARG A 16 -1.23 -8.80 -23.34
CA ARG A 16 -1.01 -10.14 -23.90
C ARG A 16 -0.84 -11.21 -22.82
N ARG A 17 -0.15 -10.87 -21.72
CA ARG A 17 -0.01 -11.75 -20.57
C ARG A 17 -1.37 -12.03 -19.92
N ILE A 18 -2.15 -10.99 -19.65
CA ILE A 18 -3.48 -11.12 -19.03
C ILE A 18 -4.39 -11.94 -19.93
N GLU A 19 -4.50 -11.60 -21.23
CA GLU A 19 -5.26 -12.38 -22.22
C GLU A 19 -4.90 -13.88 -22.19
N LYS A 20 -3.61 -14.20 -22.13
CA LYS A 20 -3.12 -15.58 -22.07
C LYS A 20 -3.49 -16.28 -20.76
N GLU A 21 -3.36 -15.60 -19.62
CA GLU A 21 -3.61 -16.19 -18.30
C GLU A 21 -5.10 -16.38 -18.01
N THR A 22 -5.96 -15.50 -18.53
CA THR A 22 -7.40 -15.52 -18.26
C THR A 22 -8.22 -16.10 -19.41
N GLY A 23 -7.62 -16.32 -20.59
CA GLY A 23 -8.35 -16.78 -21.77
C GLY A 23 -9.31 -15.73 -22.35
N THR A 24 -9.18 -14.47 -21.95
CA THR A 24 -10.01 -13.36 -22.44
C THR A 24 -9.36 -12.65 -23.62
N LYS A 25 -10.16 -11.88 -24.36
CA LYS A 25 -9.68 -10.89 -25.34
C LYS A 25 -9.77 -9.48 -24.73
N ILE A 26 -8.75 -8.66 -24.95
CA ILE A 26 -8.66 -7.30 -24.44
C ILE A 26 -8.38 -6.33 -25.59
N GLU A 27 -9.17 -5.28 -25.67
CA GLU A 27 -9.04 -4.21 -26.66
C GLU A 27 -8.96 -2.85 -25.99
N VAL A 28 -8.21 -1.94 -26.62
CA VAL A 28 -8.01 -0.58 -26.12
C VAL A 28 -8.48 0.39 -27.19
N GLU A 29 -9.45 1.23 -26.85
CA GLU A 29 -9.99 2.25 -27.76
C GLU A 29 -10.32 3.51 -26.95
N ASN A 30 -9.94 4.68 -27.46
CA ASN A 30 -10.25 5.98 -26.85
C ASN A 30 -9.92 6.05 -25.35
N ASN A 31 -8.76 5.48 -24.96
CA ASN A 31 -8.30 5.41 -23.57
C ASN A 31 -9.25 4.62 -22.64
N LYS A 32 -10.00 3.67 -23.19
CA LYS A 32 -10.84 2.71 -22.48
C LYS A 32 -10.38 1.29 -22.78
N ILE A 33 -10.64 0.38 -21.85
CA ILE A 33 -10.33 -1.05 -21.99
C ILE A 33 -11.63 -1.82 -22.07
N TYR A 34 -11.75 -2.66 -23.09
CA TYR A 34 -12.86 -3.59 -23.28
C TYR A 34 -12.32 -5.02 -23.09
N VAL A 35 -13.08 -5.84 -22.37
CA VAL A 35 -12.72 -7.22 -22.08
C VAL A 35 -13.88 -8.11 -22.50
N SER A 36 -13.59 -9.14 -23.29
CA SER A 36 -14.58 -10.12 -23.74
C SER A 36 -14.10 -11.55 -23.44
N GLY A 37 -15.05 -12.41 -23.11
CA GLY A 37 -14.80 -13.79 -22.69
C GLY A 37 -15.90 -14.32 -21.76
N GLY A 38 -15.63 -15.44 -21.09
CA GLY A 38 -16.52 -15.99 -20.07
C GLY A 38 -16.72 -15.04 -18.88
N PRO A 39 -17.85 -15.11 -18.15
CA PRO A 39 -18.11 -14.20 -17.03
C PRO A 39 -17.05 -14.26 -15.92
N GLN A 40 -16.55 -15.46 -15.61
CA GLN A 40 -15.52 -15.63 -14.58
C GLN A 40 -14.15 -15.17 -15.07
N ASP A 41 -13.82 -15.47 -16.32
CA ASP A 41 -12.56 -15.08 -16.97
C ASP A 41 -12.45 -13.56 -17.10
N THR A 42 -13.54 -12.91 -17.47
CA THR A 42 -13.65 -11.44 -17.56
C THR A 42 -13.44 -10.79 -16.18
N LYS A 43 -14.03 -11.35 -15.11
CA LYS A 43 -13.78 -10.87 -13.73
C LYS A 43 -12.31 -11.01 -13.35
N ASN A 44 -11.68 -12.14 -13.68
CA ASN A 44 -10.27 -12.38 -13.41
C ASN A 44 -9.37 -11.40 -14.16
N ALA A 45 -9.67 -11.14 -15.44
CA ALA A 45 -8.94 -10.17 -16.27
C ALA A 45 -9.06 -8.74 -15.73
N ILE A 46 -10.26 -8.31 -15.32
CA ILE A 46 -10.49 -7.00 -14.70
C ILE A 46 -9.68 -6.85 -13.41
N LYS A 47 -9.58 -7.91 -12.59
CA LYS A 47 -8.76 -7.90 -11.37
C LYS A 47 -7.29 -7.68 -11.70
N GLU A 48 -6.74 -8.38 -12.70
CA GLU A 48 -5.34 -8.24 -13.12
C GLU A 48 -5.03 -6.86 -13.75
N LEU A 49 -5.98 -6.30 -14.50
CA LEU A 49 -5.87 -4.94 -15.04
C LEU A 49 -5.79 -3.90 -13.90
N LYS A 50 -6.64 -4.03 -12.87
CA LYS A 50 -6.60 -3.18 -11.67
C LYS A 50 -5.27 -3.32 -10.92
N ASN A 51 -4.78 -4.56 -10.75
CA ASN A 51 -3.48 -4.82 -10.13
C ASN A 51 -2.33 -4.16 -10.90
N SER A 52 -2.36 -4.23 -12.23
CA SER A 52 -1.35 -3.60 -13.10
C SER A 52 -1.36 -2.07 -12.99
N ALA A 53 -2.55 -1.45 -12.93
CA ALA A 53 -2.69 -0.01 -12.70
C ALA A 53 -2.15 0.38 -11.32
N TYR A 54 -2.56 -0.34 -10.27
CA TYR A 54 -2.13 -0.10 -8.90
C TYR A 54 -0.62 -0.22 -8.76
N TYR A 55 -0.03 -1.33 -9.20
CA TYR A 55 1.41 -1.57 -9.11
C TYR A 55 2.22 -0.57 -9.94
N GLY A 56 1.73 -0.19 -11.12
CA GLY A 56 2.34 0.84 -11.95
C GLY A 56 2.39 2.21 -11.24
N ILE A 57 1.30 2.61 -10.58
CA ILE A 57 1.24 3.87 -9.85
C ILE A 57 2.09 3.80 -8.59
N TYR A 58 1.88 2.77 -7.76
CA TYR A 58 2.53 2.62 -6.45
C TYR A 58 4.02 2.36 -6.58
N LYS A 59 4.46 1.35 -7.34
CA LYS A 59 5.89 1.02 -7.44
C LYS A 59 6.71 2.15 -8.04
N LYS A 60 6.17 2.85 -9.05
CA LYS A 60 6.92 3.90 -9.77
C LYS A 60 6.96 5.23 -9.01
N ARG A 61 5.92 5.57 -8.24
CA ARG A 61 5.89 6.78 -7.40
C ARG A 61 6.51 6.60 -6.02
N ILE A 62 6.41 5.40 -5.43
CA ILE A 62 6.93 5.11 -4.10
C ILE A 62 8.39 4.70 -4.17
N LYS A 63 8.84 3.77 -5.03
CA LYS A 63 10.29 3.44 -5.10
C LYS A 63 11.18 4.62 -5.49
N SER A 64 10.66 5.63 -6.19
CA SER A 64 11.42 6.84 -6.48
C SER A 64 11.50 7.81 -5.30
N ARG A 65 10.73 7.60 -4.22
CA ARG A 65 10.64 8.50 -3.06
C ARG A 65 10.92 7.82 -1.71
N PHE A 66 10.73 6.51 -1.59
CA PHE A 66 10.87 5.73 -0.35
C PHE A 66 11.23 4.27 -0.70
N SER A 67 12.33 3.75 -0.14
CA SER A 67 12.51 2.29 -0.11
C SER A 67 11.49 1.72 0.88
N CYS A 68 10.81 0.63 0.50
CA CYS A 68 9.70 0.04 1.26
C CYS A 68 10.17 -0.73 2.52
N ASP A 69 11.39 -0.45 2.95
CA ASP A 69 12.13 -1.06 4.03
C ASP A 69 12.40 -0.01 5.13
N THR A 70 11.89 1.23 4.98
CA THR A 70 12.01 2.29 5.99
C THR A 70 10.70 3.07 6.10
N TYR A 71 9.85 2.71 7.07
CA TYR A 71 8.72 3.56 7.50
C TYR A 71 9.30 4.77 8.25
N ASN A 72 9.76 5.78 7.52
CA ASN A 72 10.11 7.06 8.13
C ASN A 72 8.82 7.82 8.42
N PHE A 73 8.33 7.67 9.65
CA PHE A 73 7.25 8.52 10.11
C PHE A 73 7.81 9.93 10.32
N VAL A 74 7.16 10.92 9.69
CA VAL A 74 7.49 12.34 9.80
C VAL A 74 6.33 13.07 10.44
N ASP A 75 6.60 14.04 11.30
CA ASP A 75 5.55 14.85 11.92
C ASP A 75 4.94 15.86 10.93
N GLY A 76 3.93 16.62 11.37
CA GLY A 76 3.30 17.67 10.55
C GLY A 76 4.25 18.80 10.10
N SER A 77 5.49 18.84 10.59
CA SER A 77 6.56 19.75 10.17
C SER A 77 7.56 19.11 9.19
N GLY A 78 7.41 17.83 8.87
CA GLY A 78 8.31 17.07 8.00
C GLY A 78 9.59 16.59 8.68
N ARG A 79 9.71 16.75 10.00
CA ARG A 79 10.84 16.20 10.78
C ARG A 79 10.59 14.72 11.05
N LYS A 80 11.64 13.91 10.95
CA LYS A 80 11.57 12.49 11.35
C LYS A 80 11.27 12.42 12.84
N CYS A 81 10.30 11.61 13.22
CA CYS A 81 9.99 11.34 14.62
C CYS A 81 9.78 9.84 14.82
N GLU A 82 10.12 9.38 16.02
CA GLU A 82 9.89 8.00 16.41
C GLU A 82 8.48 7.85 16.97
N PHE A 83 7.90 6.67 16.78
CA PHE A 83 6.58 6.35 17.29
C PHE A 83 6.64 5.00 17.99
N ARG A 84 5.88 4.87 19.07
CA ARG A 84 5.71 3.61 19.79
C ARG A 84 4.25 3.19 19.78
N LEU A 85 4.03 1.88 19.80
CA LEU A 85 2.72 1.30 20.06
C LEU A 85 2.54 1.17 21.56
N VAL A 86 1.51 1.83 22.09
CA VAL A 86 1.14 1.77 23.50
C VAL A 86 -0.14 0.93 23.61
N PRO A 87 -0.16 -0.15 24.41
CA PRO A 87 -1.36 -0.91 24.65
C PRO A 87 -2.47 -0.01 25.20
N VAL A 88 -3.70 -0.19 24.73
CA VAL A 88 -4.89 0.52 25.21
C VAL A 88 -6.03 -0.47 25.39
N GLU A 89 -7.00 -0.09 26.22
CA GLU A 89 -8.25 -0.82 26.31
C GLU A 89 -9.04 -0.69 25.00
N CYS A 90 -9.88 -1.69 24.73
CA CYS A 90 -10.74 -1.69 23.55
C CYS A 90 -11.63 -0.44 23.54
N PRO A 91 -11.46 0.48 22.57
CA PRO A 91 -12.12 1.78 22.61
C PRO A 91 -13.63 1.70 22.33
N ARG A 92 -14.14 0.53 21.90
CA ARG A 92 -15.56 0.28 21.67
C ARG A 92 -15.91 -1.13 22.08
N GLN A 93 -16.91 -1.26 22.95
CA GLN A 93 -17.36 -2.55 23.49
C GLN A 93 -17.80 -3.55 22.40
N GLU A 94 -18.24 -3.07 21.24
CA GLU A 94 -18.67 -3.89 20.10
C GLU A 94 -17.51 -4.42 19.25
N TRP A 95 -16.29 -3.94 19.48
CA TRP A 95 -15.10 -4.42 18.77
C TRP A 95 -14.58 -5.69 19.43
N HIS A 96 -13.84 -6.49 18.67
CA HIS A 96 -13.31 -7.81 19.07
C HIS A 96 -12.66 -7.81 20.47
N GLN A 97 -13.44 -8.11 21.51
CA GLN A 97 -13.05 -7.97 22.91
C GLN A 97 -11.85 -8.84 23.31
N ASP A 98 -11.60 -9.91 22.55
CA ASP A 98 -10.49 -10.85 22.78
C ASP A 98 -9.17 -10.43 22.12
N LYS A 99 -9.06 -9.17 21.65
CA LYS A 99 -7.86 -8.66 20.98
C LYS A 99 -7.19 -7.56 21.79
N GLU A 100 -5.86 -7.50 21.70
CA GLU A 100 -5.08 -6.37 22.21
C GLU A 100 -5.22 -5.18 21.25
N TYR A 101 -5.42 -4.00 21.83
CA TYR A 101 -5.51 -2.75 21.09
C TYR A 101 -4.29 -1.89 21.40
N PHE A 102 -3.82 -1.16 20.40
CA PHE A 102 -2.66 -0.29 20.54
C PHE A 102 -2.98 1.08 19.96
N LYS A 103 -2.55 2.13 20.67
CA LYS A 103 -2.52 3.50 20.18
C LYS A 103 -1.08 3.82 19.76
N ILE A 104 -0.95 4.54 18.64
CA ILE A 104 0.34 5.07 18.20
C ILE A 104 0.59 6.37 18.95
N GLU A 105 1.71 6.46 19.66
CA GLU A 105 2.18 7.69 20.30
C GLU A 105 3.50 8.13 19.70
N ARG A 106 3.63 9.45 19.50
CA ARG A 106 4.88 10.08 19.07
C ARG A 106 5.84 10.10 20.25
N VAL A 107 7.08 9.71 20.02
CA VAL A 107 8.18 9.83 20.98
C VAL A 107 8.94 11.10 20.61
N ASP A 108 8.84 12.13 21.45
CA ASP A 108 9.62 13.35 21.29
C ASP A 108 11.05 13.15 21.83
N GLU A 109 12.04 13.89 21.30
CA GLU A 109 13.46 13.74 21.68
C GLU A 109 13.71 13.96 23.20
N GLU A 110 12.86 14.75 23.87
CA GLU A 110 12.95 15.00 25.32
C GLU A 110 12.55 13.77 26.15
N ASP A 111 11.59 12.95 25.68
CA ASP A 111 11.16 11.73 26.37
C ASP A 111 12.22 10.62 26.27
N GLN A 112 13.02 10.61 25.20
CA GLN A 112 14.14 9.66 25.04
C GLN A 112 15.28 9.90 26.06
N MET A 113 15.45 11.15 26.54
CA MET A 113 16.43 11.48 27.58
C MET A 113 15.98 11.13 29.01
N LEU A 114 14.68 10.92 29.24
CA LEU A 114 14.13 10.58 30.56
C LEU A 114 14.14 9.06 30.82
N ASP A 115 13.98 8.25 29.77
CA ASP A 115 13.95 6.78 29.89
C ASP A 115 15.36 6.20 30.16
N THR A 116 16.40 6.85 29.65
CA THR A 116 17.81 6.47 29.88
C THR A 116 18.32 6.85 31.28
N ARG A 117 17.67 7.77 31.99
CA ARG A 117 18.06 8.18 33.36
C ARG A 117 17.41 7.36 34.47
N SER A 118 16.39 6.56 34.14
CA SER A 118 15.67 5.75 35.13
C SER A 118 16.27 4.34 35.30
N SER A 119 17.24 3.96 34.46
CA SER A 119 17.93 2.66 34.54
C SER A 119 19.27 2.70 35.31
N ASP A 120 19.67 3.86 35.86
CA ASP A 120 20.89 4.04 36.67
C ASP A 120 20.56 4.42 38.14
N ARG A 121 19.60 3.72 38.74
CA ARG A 121 19.46 3.67 40.21
C ARG A 121 19.25 2.23 40.68
N LEU A 122 20.37 1.51 40.78
CA LEU A 122 20.60 0.43 41.74
C LEU A 122 21.93 0.67 42.42
#